data_AF-D1NS41-F1
#
_entry.id   AF-D1NS41-F1
#
_cell.length_a   1.000
_cell.length_b   1.000
_cell.length_c   1.000
_cell.angle_alpha   90.00
_cell.angle_beta   90.00
_cell.angle_gamma   90.00
#
_symmetry.space_group_name_H-M   'P 1'
#
loop_
_entity.id
_entity.type
_entity.pdbx_description
1 polymer ?
#
loop_
_entity_poly.entity_id
_entity_poly.type
_entity_poly.pdbx_seq_one_letter_code
_entity_poly.pdbx_strand_id
1 'polypeptide(L)'
;MTSDNEHEHDTTQDTPAQPDGSHGVNHDDSRGSGNGRGNGSAGRNSSSNGDSNSNEHHDHHHWLHDLTNKHNPIRIVVIVLIWIIVIASLGLFGWITFEPNLPASGLKQQNMVSANGNGYTDAQASPQPSSSSSPQDKKHESLKEELEATPTTTTPQQQAQQAVEHMSLEEQAGQLVMAPLTAGTEPSTLEPMIKDRHLGSILLLGNWDSGIAGVRQATTTLQQYVNDNIPMFIATDQEGGAVQHLTGSGFTTIPSARQQGQMSDDKLMTSAEQWGQQLRQAGVNIDLAPSLDTVVIDRSSNAPIGALDRDFGLSAKGNAQHGIAFVEGMRKADVGATIKHYPGLGAVTGNTDFTADGTVDTVTDVNSIQLQAFNNAIAQVNPAMVMISLGIYENLDPNVPAAFSSYIINTVLRDSTGYDGVVISDSLSAQAVKGYVPADLGTKFIQAGGDIVCLSDLSMVGPVLDGIVYQAQNSPDFANLVKASAKRVLTLKYEMHLIEKN
;
A
#
# COMPACT_ATOMS: atom_id res chain seq x y z
N MET A 1 -13.91 24.84 51.48
CA MET A 1 -13.62 24.32 52.83
C MET A 1 -14.66 23.27 53.15
N THR A 2 -14.24 22.14 53.72
CA THR A 2 -14.98 21.21 54.62
C THR A 2 -16.52 21.24 54.65
N SER A 3 -17.25 20.13 54.68
CA SER A 3 -16.94 18.69 54.53
C SER A 3 -18.25 17.95 54.81
N ASP A 4 -18.84 17.27 53.82
CA ASP A 4 -20.12 16.57 54.03
C ASP A 4 -19.90 15.09 54.27
N ASN A 5 -20.60 14.59 55.28
CA ASN A 5 -20.50 13.26 55.84
C ASN A 5 -21.93 12.76 56.01
N GLU A 6 -22.32 11.68 55.34
CA GLU A 6 -23.45 10.85 55.81
C GLU A 6 -23.34 9.43 55.24
N HIS A 7 -23.54 8.45 56.13
CA HIS A 7 -23.61 7.02 55.84
C HIS A 7 -25.07 6.58 55.91
N GLU A 8 -25.44 5.59 55.10
CA GLU A 8 -25.89 4.24 55.53
C GLU A 8 -26.75 3.58 54.43
N HIS A 9 -26.41 2.34 54.04
CA HIS A 9 -27.39 1.30 53.71
C HIS A 9 -26.74 -0.10 53.52
N ASP A 10 -26.95 -0.95 54.54
CA ASP A 10 -27.44 -2.35 54.49
C ASP A 10 -26.68 -3.53 53.80
N THR A 11 -27.22 -4.74 54.00
CA THR A 11 -26.54 -6.05 54.19
C THR A 11 -27.36 -7.25 53.62
N THR A 12 -26.90 -8.49 53.40
CA THR A 12 -25.57 -9.16 53.38
C THR A 12 -25.56 -10.43 52.50
N GLN A 13 -24.35 -10.88 52.13
CA GLN A 13 -23.80 -12.25 52.04
C GLN A 13 -24.54 -13.39 52.84
N ASP A 14 -24.42 -14.72 52.61
CA ASP A 14 -23.67 -15.55 51.62
C ASP A 14 -24.07 -17.07 51.61
N THR A 15 -23.93 -17.76 50.47
CA THR A 15 -23.50 -19.20 50.30
C THR A 15 -24.42 -20.41 50.73
N PRO A 16 -24.03 -21.73 50.63
CA PRO A 16 -24.28 -22.59 49.44
C PRO A 16 -24.68 -24.09 49.70
N ALA A 17 -24.92 -24.94 48.66
CA ALA A 17 -24.66 -26.41 48.67
C ALA A 17 -24.86 -27.17 47.32
N GLN A 18 -24.05 -28.22 47.10
CA GLN A 18 -24.15 -29.40 46.20
C GLN A 18 -23.96 -30.67 47.12
N PRO A 19 -24.12 -31.98 46.74
CA PRO A 19 -23.82 -32.63 45.43
C PRO A 19 -24.62 -33.93 45.03
N ASP A 20 -24.11 -34.63 44.00
CA ASP A 20 -24.08 -36.11 43.76
C ASP A 20 -25.25 -36.87 43.06
N GLY A 21 -24.94 -38.02 42.40
CA GLY A 21 -25.90 -39.12 42.17
C GLY A 21 -26.06 -39.75 40.76
N SER A 22 -25.24 -40.74 40.42
CA SER A 22 -25.17 -41.58 39.19
C SER A 22 -26.35 -42.53 38.79
N HIS A 23 -26.31 -43.01 37.52
CA HIS A 23 -26.66 -44.36 36.97
C HIS A 23 -28.00 -44.70 36.26
N GLY A 24 -27.88 -45.47 35.16
CA GLY A 24 -28.90 -46.39 34.58
C GLY A 24 -29.40 -46.06 33.15
N VAL A 25 -29.59 -46.94 32.14
CA VAL A 25 -28.94 -48.16 31.57
C VAL A 25 -29.94 -48.87 30.61
N ASN A 26 -29.45 -49.42 29.49
CA ASN A 26 -30.02 -50.46 28.56
C ASN A 26 -30.92 -50.11 27.33
N HIS A 27 -30.43 -50.57 26.16
CA HIS A 27 -31.06 -51.33 25.03
C HIS A 27 -32.33 -50.79 24.31
N ASP A 28 -32.56 -51.03 23.01
CA ASP A 28 -32.08 -52.12 22.15
C ASP A 28 -32.03 -51.82 20.62
N ASP A 29 -31.49 -52.80 19.87
CA ASP A 29 -31.45 -53.05 18.41
C ASP A 29 -32.71 -52.69 17.55
N SER A 30 -32.73 -52.59 16.20
CA SER A 30 -31.75 -52.91 15.13
C SER A 30 -32.10 -52.35 13.72
N ARG A 31 -31.09 -52.39 12.84
CA ARG A 31 -31.01 -52.32 11.35
C ARG A 31 -32.27 -52.61 10.49
N GLY A 32 -32.37 -51.95 9.32
CA GLY A 32 -33.19 -52.43 8.19
C GLY A 32 -33.07 -51.61 6.88
N SER A 33 -32.49 -52.19 5.82
CA SER A 33 -32.38 -51.59 4.47
C SER A 33 -33.61 -51.88 3.60
N GLY A 34 -33.96 -51.02 2.63
CA GLY A 34 -35.10 -51.26 1.72
C GLY A 34 -35.18 -50.30 0.52
N ASN A 35 -34.75 -50.78 -0.65
CA ASN A 35 -34.79 -50.05 -1.94
C ASN A 35 -36.16 -50.24 -2.64
N GLY A 36 -36.66 -49.26 -3.43
CA GLY A 36 -37.97 -49.40 -4.07
C GLY A 36 -38.30 -48.37 -5.17
N ARG A 37 -38.13 -48.74 -6.44
CA ARG A 37 -38.61 -47.98 -7.62
C ARG A 37 -40.10 -48.24 -7.86
N GLY A 38 -40.85 -47.21 -8.27
CA GLY A 38 -42.21 -47.31 -8.81
C GLY A 38 -42.35 -46.46 -10.08
N ASN A 39 -43.07 -46.94 -11.09
CA ASN A 39 -43.00 -46.44 -12.47
C ASN A 39 -44.40 -46.27 -13.11
N GLY A 40 -44.61 -45.19 -13.88
CA GLY A 40 -45.75 -44.99 -14.79
C GLY A 40 -47.11 -44.62 -14.17
N SER A 41 -48.12 -44.19 -14.92
CA SER A 41 -48.19 -43.77 -16.34
C SER A 41 -49.59 -43.22 -16.71
N ALA A 42 -49.64 -42.32 -17.72
CA ALA A 42 -50.74 -42.09 -18.69
C ALA A 42 -51.94 -41.15 -18.39
N GLY A 43 -52.30 -40.37 -19.44
CA GLY A 43 -53.53 -39.55 -19.59
C GLY A 43 -53.24 -38.10 -20.01
N ARG A 44 -52.91 -37.75 -21.27
CA ARG A 44 -53.79 -37.56 -22.46
C ARG A 44 -55.01 -36.66 -22.15
N ASN A 45 -55.39 -35.62 -22.91
CA ASN A 45 -55.14 -35.19 -24.31
C ASN A 45 -55.53 -33.66 -24.42
N SER A 46 -55.40 -32.87 -25.50
CA SER A 46 -54.82 -32.96 -26.88
C SER A 46 -54.83 -31.57 -27.58
N SER A 47 -54.24 -31.47 -28.78
CA SER A 47 -54.52 -30.52 -29.91
C SER A 47 -54.24 -29.01 -29.72
N SER A 48 -53.66 -28.27 -30.69
CA SER A 48 -53.19 -28.66 -32.05
C SER A 48 -52.34 -27.57 -32.78
N ASN A 49 -51.36 -28.05 -33.55
CA ASN A 49 -50.84 -27.59 -34.88
C ASN A 49 -50.07 -26.27 -35.10
N GLY A 50 -48.99 -26.42 -35.90
CA GLY A 50 -48.33 -25.40 -36.75
C GLY A 50 -47.12 -24.71 -36.11
N ASP A 51 -45.93 -24.61 -36.73
CA ASP A 51 -45.40 -25.19 -37.97
C ASP A 51 -43.84 -25.25 -37.91
N SER A 52 -43.20 -25.80 -38.94
CA SER A 52 -41.73 -25.84 -39.19
C SER A 52 -41.00 -24.52 -38.87
N ASN A 53 -39.74 -24.51 -38.39
CA ASN A 53 -38.55 -24.87 -39.18
C ASN A 53 -37.28 -25.08 -38.32
N SER A 54 -36.25 -25.70 -38.89
CA SER A 54 -35.00 -26.09 -38.21
C SER A 54 -33.82 -25.13 -38.45
N ASN A 55 -32.89 -25.08 -37.47
CA ASN A 55 -31.50 -24.63 -37.55
C ASN A 55 -31.18 -23.23 -38.11
N GLU A 56 -30.65 -22.36 -37.24
CA GLU A 56 -29.48 -21.54 -37.57
C GLU A 56 -28.74 -21.10 -36.29
N HIS A 57 -27.62 -21.77 -35.97
CA HIS A 57 -26.59 -21.21 -35.10
C HIS A 57 -25.66 -20.35 -35.98
N HIS A 58 -25.41 -19.10 -35.60
CA HIS A 58 -24.44 -18.24 -36.30
C HIS A 58 -23.03 -18.42 -35.70
N ASP A 59 -22.15 -19.09 -36.44
CA ASP A 59 -20.72 -19.21 -36.13
C ASP A 59 -19.95 -17.95 -36.56
N HIS A 60 -19.55 -17.12 -35.59
CA HIS A 60 -18.72 -15.93 -35.81
C HIS A 60 -17.21 -16.19 -35.68
N HIS A 61 -16.68 -17.29 -36.23
CA HIS A 61 -15.25 -17.66 -36.07
C HIS A 61 -14.49 -18.09 -37.34
N HIS A 62 -14.89 -17.62 -38.53
CA HIS A 62 -14.27 -18.05 -39.79
C HIS A 62 -13.20 -17.13 -40.41
N TRP A 63 -12.81 -16.02 -39.78
CA TRP A 63 -11.85 -15.05 -40.39
C TRP A 63 -10.37 -15.20 -39.96
N LEU A 64 -10.07 -15.96 -38.90
CA LEU A 64 -8.69 -16.05 -38.36
C LEU A 64 -7.83 -17.20 -38.93
N HIS A 65 -8.38 -18.05 -39.80
CA HIS A 65 -7.70 -19.27 -40.27
C HIS A 65 -6.83 -19.10 -41.54
N ASP A 66 -6.79 -17.93 -42.19
CA ASP A 66 -6.19 -17.75 -43.54
C ASP A 66 -4.87 -16.94 -43.57
N LEU A 67 -4.27 -16.64 -42.42
CA LEU A 67 -2.96 -15.93 -42.34
C LEU A 67 -1.73 -16.87 -42.43
N THR A 68 -1.92 -18.19 -42.33
CA THR A 68 -0.82 -19.18 -42.43
C THR A 68 -0.47 -19.53 -43.88
N ASN A 69 -1.40 -19.33 -44.82
CA ASN A 69 -1.22 -19.64 -46.23
C ASN A 69 -0.16 -18.72 -46.88
N LYS A 70 0.82 -19.29 -47.59
CA LYS A 70 1.95 -18.54 -48.18
C LYS A 70 1.60 -17.85 -49.50
N HIS A 71 0.40 -18.05 -50.04
CA HIS A 71 -0.02 -17.48 -51.33
C HIS A 71 -1.24 -16.54 -51.22
N ASN A 72 -1.64 -16.18 -50.00
CA ASN A 72 -2.70 -15.18 -49.79
C ASN A 72 -2.17 -13.77 -50.13
N PRO A 73 -2.79 -13.04 -51.09
CA PRO A 73 -2.32 -11.71 -51.48
C PRO A 73 -2.42 -10.67 -50.35
N ILE A 74 -3.38 -10.83 -49.43
CA ILE A 74 -3.56 -9.93 -48.27
C ILE A 74 -2.35 -10.02 -47.34
N ARG A 75 -1.83 -11.23 -47.12
CA ARG A 75 -0.62 -11.46 -46.31
C ARG A 75 0.62 -10.79 -46.91
N ILE A 76 0.75 -10.77 -48.24
CA ILE A 76 1.85 -10.09 -48.92
C ILE A 76 1.76 -8.57 -48.68
N VAL A 77 0.58 -7.98 -48.80
CA VAL A 77 0.35 -6.54 -48.52
C VAL A 77 0.70 -6.20 -47.06
N VAL A 78 0.25 -7.01 -46.09
CA VAL A 78 0.56 -6.80 -44.66
C VAL A 78 2.07 -6.89 -44.40
N ILE A 79 2.77 -7.88 -44.96
CA ILE A 79 4.23 -7.99 -44.82
C ILE A 79 4.96 -6.77 -45.43
N VAL A 80 4.53 -6.32 -46.62
CA VAL A 80 5.12 -5.11 -47.25
C VAL A 80 4.89 -3.86 -46.40
N LEU A 81 3.70 -3.67 -45.83
CA LEU A 81 3.42 -2.55 -44.93
C LEU A 81 4.28 -2.59 -43.66
N ILE A 82 4.47 -3.76 -43.05
CA ILE A 82 5.36 -3.91 -41.89
C ILE A 82 6.80 -3.55 -42.26
N TRP A 83 7.31 -3.99 -43.42
CA TRP A 83 8.66 -3.61 -43.87
C TRP A 83 8.80 -2.12 -44.17
N ILE A 84 7.78 -1.45 -44.71
CA ILE A 84 7.79 0.00 -44.92
C ILE A 84 7.88 0.74 -43.57
N ILE A 85 7.11 0.30 -42.56
CA ILE A 85 7.16 0.87 -41.21
C ILE A 85 8.55 0.68 -40.58
N VAL A 86 9.12 -0.54 -40.64
CA VAL A 86 10.47 -0.83 -40.10
C VAL A 86 11.55 0.02 -40.78
N ILE A 87 11.49 0.20 -42.11
CA ILE A 87 12.44 1.04 -42.85
C ILE A 87 12.29 2.52 -42.45
N ALA A 88 11.05 3.01 -42.26
CA ALA A 88 10.81 4.38 -41.80
C ALA A 88 11.35 4.62 -40.38
N SER A 89 11.14 3.67 -39.45
CA SER A 89 11.66 3.74 -38.09
C SER A 89 13.20 3.71 -38.03
N LEU A 90 13.85 2.90 -38.87
CA LEU A 90 15.32 2.87 -38.96
C LEU A 90 15.89 4.12 -39.66
N GLY A 91 15.13 4.75 -40.56
CA GLY A 91 15.49 6.03 -41.19
C GLY A 91 15.50 7.22 -40.23
N LEU A 92 14.65 7.22 -39.19
CA LEU A 92 14.63 8.30 -38.19
C LEU A 92 15.80 8.25 -37.20
N PHE A 93 16.40 7.07 -36.97
CA PHE A 93 17.52 6.93 -36.03
C PHE A 93 18.86 7.44 -36.58
N GLY A 94 18.95 7.75 -37.88
CA GLY A 94 20.16 8.23 -38.54
C GLY A 94 20.37 9.75 -38.55
N TRP A 95 19.51 10.53 -37.87
CA TRP A 95 19.51 12.00 -37.94
C TRP A 95 19.70 12.74 -36.60
N ILE A 96 20.02 12.03 -35.51
CA ILE A 96 20.34 12.63 -34.21
C ILE A 96 21.70 12.11 -33.70
N THR A 97 22.78 12.46 -34.40
CA THR A 97 24.14 12.58 -33.83
C THR A 97 25.01 13.46 -34.75
N PHE A 98 25.22 14.72 -34.38
CA PHE A 98 26.44 15.55 -34.52
C PHE A 98 26.08 17.05 -34.49
N GLU A 99 26.59 17.78 -33.50
CA GLU A 99 27.26 19.08 -33.72
C GLU A 99 28.24 19.37 -32.56
N PRO A 100 29.34 20.11 -32.79
CA PRO A 100 30.53 20.04 -31.93
C PRO A 100 30.74 21.23 -30.96
N ASN A 101 31.63 21.01 -29.99
CA ASN A 101 32.18 22.01 -29.06
C ASN A 101 32.74 23.28 -29.76
N LEU A 102 32.40 24.46 -29.25
CA LEU A 102 33.23 25.69 -29.29
C LEU A 102 32.98 26.56 -28.02
N PRO A 103 33.88 27.52 -27.66
CA PRO A 103 34.32 27.64 -26.28
C PRO A 103 33.78 28.84 -25.47
N ALA A 104 34.03 28.78 -24.16
CA ALA A 104 33.74 29.83 -23.20
C ALA A 104 34.52 31.14 -23.46
N SER A 105 33.83 32.28 -23.39
CA SER A 105 34.43 33.61 -23.26
C SER A 105 33.84 34.29 -22.02
N GLY A 106 34.72 34.71 -21.09
CA GLY A 106 34.30 35.20 -19.79
C GLY A 106 33.87 36.66 -19.79
N LEU A 107 32.99 37.03 -18.85
CA LEU A 107 32.74 38.43 -18.48
C LEU A 107 32.98 38.67 -16.99
N LYS A 108 33.72 39.76 -16.76
CA LYS A 108 34.26 40.22 -15.48
C LYS A 108 33.15 40.53 -14.48
N GLN A 109 33.31 40.03 -13.26
CA GLN A 109 32.61 40.55 -12.09
C GLN A 109 33.23 41.91 -11.71
N GLN A 110 32.42 42.96 -11.60
CA GLN A 110 32.86 44.27 -11.10
C GLN A 110 32.44 44.44 -9.64
N ASN A 111 33.39 44.80 -8.78
CA ASN A 111 33.11 45.24 -7.42
C ASN A 111 32.56 46.68 -7.43
N MET A 112 31.60 46.96 -6.55
CA MET A 112 31.46 48.30 -5.97
C MET A 112 31.88 48.27 -4.51
N VAL A 113 32.52 49.37 -4.10
CA VAL A 113 33.17 49.56 -2.81
C VAL A 113 32.19 50.18 -1.82
N SER A 114 32.27 49.77 -0.55
CA SER A 114 32.08 50.71 0.56
C SER A 114 33.15 50.44 1.61
N ALA A 115 33.67 51.50 2.24
CA ALA A 115 34.97 51.50 2.91
C ALA A 115 34.86 51.63 4.43
N ASN A 116 35.81 51.00 5.13
CA ASN A 116 36.43 51.30 6.45
C ASN A 116 37.10 49.99 6.94
N GLY A 117 38.33 49.93 7.46
CA GLY A 117 39.35 50.95 7.70
C GLY A 117 40.27 50.49 8.85
N ASN A 118 41.60 50.51 8.64
CA ASN A 118 42.68 50.07 9.56
C ASN A 118 42.85 48.52 9.71
N GLY A 119 44.05 47.94 9.73
CA GLY A 119 45.41 48.45 9.45
C GLY A 119 46.52 47.48 9.93
N TYR A 120 47.75 47.59 9.37
CA TYR A 120 49.01 46.91 9.78
C TYR A 120 49.08 45.35 9.65
N THR A 121 50.18 44.67 9.29
CA THR A 121 51.44 45.00 8.55
C THR A 121 52.12 43.71 8.01
N ASP A 122 53.10 43.89 7.13
CA ASP A 122 53.96 42.96 6.35
C ASP A 122 54.50 41.60 6.88
N ALA A 123 55.03 40.87 5.87
CA ALA A 123 56.14 39.89 5.85
C ALA A 123 55.76 38.39 5.84
N GLN A 124 55.82 37.67 4.70
CA GLN A 124 56.93 37.24 3.81
C GLN A 124 57.69 35.96 4.20
N ALA A 125 57.59 34.98 3.29
CA ALA A 125 58.59 33.99 2.84
C ALA A 125 58.97 32.75 3.70
N SER A 126 58.94 31.59 3.02
CA SER A 126 59.50 30.27 3.37
C SER A 126 60.99 30.16 2.90
N PRO A 127 61.71 29.00 2.94
CA PRO A 127 61.40 27.66 3.49
C PRO A 127 62.57 26.97 4.29
N GLN A 128 62.34 25.69 4.67
CA GLN A 128 63.20 24.56 5.14
C GLN A 128 64.69 24.46 4.65
N PRO A 129 65.55 23.48 5.12
CA PRO A 129 65.37 22.42 6.16
C PRO A 129 66.61 22.12 7.10
N SER A 130 66.49 21.07 7.95
CA SER A 130 67.50 20.01 8.29
C SER A 130 67.89 19.72 9.76
N SER A 131 67.41 18.56 10.23
CA SER A 131 67.90 17.55 11.21
C SER A 131 69.14 17.76 12.14
N SER A 132 68.99 17.41 13.44
CA SER A 132 69.63 16.20 14.04
C SER A 132 69.15 15.87 15.49
N SER A 133 68.88 14.58 15.76
CA SER A 133 68.90 13.80 17.04
C SER A 133 69.22 14.49 18.39
N SER A 134 68.69 14.08 19.57
CA SER A 134 68.62 12.70 20.13
C SER A 134 67.75 12.64 21.44
N PRO A 135 67.68 11.58 22.29
CA PRO A 135 66.39 10.88 22.46
C PRO A 135 65.93 10.58 23.91
N GLN A 136 64.68 10.89 24.25
CA GLN A 136 63.96 10.26 25.38
C GLN A 136 62.44 10.54 25.28
N ASP A 137 61.64 9.50 24.98
CA ASP A 137 60.26 9.29 25.49
C ASP A 137 59.51 8.15 24.75
N LYS A 138 60.10 6.95 24.76
CA LYS A 138 59.38 5.73 24.34
C LYS A 138 58.48 5.19 25.46
N LYS A 139 57.41 5.91 25.81
CA LYS A 139 56.30 5.33 26.61
C LYS A 139 54.92 6.00 26.55
N HIS A 140 54.67 6.94 25.64
CA HIS A 140 53.34 7.58 25.51
C HIS A 140 52.72 7.53 24.11
N GLU A 141 53.20 6.63 23.26
CA GLU A 141 52.79 6.50 21.84
C GLU A 141 52.23 5.09 21.54
N SER A 142 51.39 4.58 22.44
CA SER A 142 50.58 3.36 22.25
C SER A 142 49.23 3.43 22.98
N LEU A 143 48.76 4.64 23.30
CA LEU A 143 47.50 4.93 24.02
C LEU A 143 46.80 6.19 23.45
N LYS A 144 46.98 6.44 22.14
CA LYS A 144 46.31 7.52 21.38
C LYS A 144 45.84 7.08 19.99
N GLU A 145 45.80 5.77 19.73
CA GLU A 145 45.12 5.17 18.58
C GLU A 145 43.89 4.37 19.04
N GLU A 146 43.39 4.70 20.24
CA GLU A 146 42.07 4.35 20.77
C GLU A 146 41.29 5.65 21.01
N LEU A 147 41.26 6.49 19.97
CA LEU A 147 40.44 7.69 19.90
C LEU A 147 39.21 7.38 19.05
N GLU A 148 38.09 7.20 19.74
CA GLU A 148 36.74 7.36 19.20
C GLU A 148 36.35 6.43 18.04
N ALA A 149 36.27 5.13 18.35
CA ALA A 149 35.25 4.29 17.74
C ALA A 149 33.86 4.74 18.24
N THR A 150 33.37 5.87 17.71
CA THR A 150 31.97 6.28 17.87
C THR A 150 31.10 5.14 17.35
N PRO A 151 30.13 4.61 18.13
CA PRO A 151 29.25 3.57 17.63
C PRO A 151 28.51 4.13 16.42
N THR A 152 28.83 3.60 15.24
CA THR A 152 28.25 4.07 13.99
C THR A 152 26.82 3.53 13.91
N THR A 153 25.88 4.26 14.52
CA THR A 153 24.47 3.91 14.50
C THR A 153 24.02 3.83 13.04
N THR A 154 23.80 2.62 12.54
CA THR A 154 23.35 2.40 11.17
C THR A 154 21.99 3.04 10.97
N THR A 155 21.78 3.69 9.83
CA THR A 155 20.49 4.29 9.50
C THR A 155 19.45 3.19 9.24
N PRO A 156 18.14 3.45 9.42
CA PRO A 156 17.08 2.49 9.07
C PRO A 156 17.23 1.89 7.67
N GLN A 157 17.64 2.71 6.70
CA GLN A 157 17.90 2.31 5.32
C GLN A 157 19.10 1.36 5.16
N GLN A 158 20.14 1.53 5.97
CA GLN A 158 21.30 0.62 6.03
C GLN A 158 20.96 -0.68 6.74
N GLN A 159 20.17 -0.62 7.84
CA GLN A 159 19.66 -1.80 8.53
C GLN A 159 18.76 -2.63 7.61
N ALA A 160 17.85 -1.98 6.89
CA ALA A 160 16.99 -2.62 5.88
C ALA A 160 17.79 -3.23 4.72
N GLN A 161 18.81 -2.53 4.21
CA GLN A 161 19.70 -3.08 3.18
C GLN A 161 20.37 -4.37 3.67
N GLN A 162 20.95 -4.36 4.87
CA GLN A 162 21.61 -5.53 5.46
C GLN A 162 20.63 -6.69 5.68
N ALA A 163 19.45 -6.43 6.23
CA ALA A 163 18.42 -7.45 6.44
C ALA A 163 17.99 -8.10 5.11
N VAL A 164 17.62 -7.29 4.11
CA VAL A 164 17.17 -7.76 2.79
C VAL A 164 18.25 -8.55 2.04
N GLU A 165 19.52 -8.22 2.21
CA GLU A 165 20.63 -8.99 1.62
C GLU A 165 20.75 -10.42 2.14
N HIS A 166 20.23 -10.70 3.33
CA HIS A 166 20.23 -12.04 3.94
C HIS A 166 18.91 -12.82 3.73
N MET A 167 17.87 -12.16 3.21
CA MET A 167 16.57 -12.78 2.91
C MET A 167 16.59 -13.54 1.58
N SER A 168 15.94 -14.70 1.55
CA SER A 168 15.52 -15.43 0.35
C SER A 168 14.54 -14.61 -0.51
N LEU A 169 14.27 -15.08 -1.74
CA LEU A 169 13.28 -14.44 -2.61
C LEU A 169 11.86 -14.60 -2.04
N GLU A 170 11.60 -15.72 -1.39
CA GLU A 170 10.35 -16.05 -0.72
C GLU A 170 10.09 -15.15 0.48
N GLU A 171 11.11 -14.91 1.33
CA GLU A 171 11.06 -13.93 2.43
C GLU A 171 10.87 -12.50 1.90
N GLN A 172 11.63 -12.10 0.86
CA GLN A 172 11.48 -10.77 0.25
C GLN A 172 10.07 -10.56 -0.31
N ALA A 173 9.53 -11.53 -1.06
CA ALA A 173 8.19 -11.47 -1.63
C ALA A 173 7.09 -11.48 -0.55
N GLY A 174 7.27 -12.23 0.54
CA GLY A 174 6.35 -12.26 1.68
C GLY A 174 6.13 -10.87 2.30
N GLN A 175 7.16 -10.02 2.33
CA GLN A 175 7.04 -8.64 2.80
C GLN A 175 6.22 -7.71 1.88
N LEU A 176 6.01 -8.09 0.62
CA LEU A 176 5.34 -7.26 -0.40
C LEU A 176 3.83 -7.53 -0.51
N VAL A 177 3.24 -8.31 0.39
CA VAL A 177 1.82 -8.65 0.36
C VAL A 177 1.16 -8.37 1.71
N MET A 178 -0.04 -7.80 1.65
CA MET A 178 -0.92 -7.54 2.79
C MET A 178 -2.20 -8.37 2.62
N ALA A 179 -2.40 -9.35 3.52
CA ALA A 179 -3.56 -10.24 3.50
C ALA A 179 -4.68 -9.77 4.44
N PRO A 180 -5.96 -10.10 4.15
CA PRO A 180 -7.06 -9.72 5.01
C PRO A 180 -7.23 -10.66 6.21
N LEU A 181 -7.59 -10.09 7.36
CA LEU A 181 -8.29 -10.79 8.45
C LEU A 181 -9.65 -10.11 8.68
N THR A 182 -10.72 -10.78 8.26
CA THR A 182 -12.09 -10.25 8.41
C THR A 182 -12.65 -10.57 9.79
N ALA A 183 -13.36 -9.62 10.40
CA ALA A 183 -14.05 -9.78 11.68
C ALA A 183 -14.84 -11.10 11.77
N GLY A 184 -14.68 -11.82 12.88
CA GLY A 184 -15.27 -13.15 13.08
C GLY A 184 -14.48 -14.32 12.47
N THR A 185 -13.34 -14.05 11.81
CA THR A 185 -12.39 -15.08 11.36
C THR A 185 -11.30 -15.31 12.41
N GLU A 186 -10.98 -16.56 12.69
CA GLU A 186 -9.91 -16.92 13.63
C GLU A 186 -8.52 -16.56 13.06
N PRO A 187 -7.63 -15.88 13.83
CA PRO A 187 -6.27 -15.52 13.38
C PRO A 187 -5.41 -16.71 12.91
N SER A 188 -5.66 -17.91 13.44
CA SER A 188 -4.96 -19.14 13.06
C SER A 188 -5.14 -19.54 11.60
N THR A 189 -6.17 -19.02 10.91
CA THR A 189 -6.34 -19.20 9.45
C THR A 189 -5.19 -18.61 8.63
N LEU A 190 -4.46 -17.63 9.19
CA LEU A 190 -3.29 -16.99 8.57
C LEU A 190 -1.96 -17.62 9.00
N GLU A 191 -1.94 -18.50 10.01
CA GLU A 191 -0.70 -19.08 10.55
C GLU A 191 0.22 -19.68 9.47
N PRO A 192 -0.26 -20.48 8.49
CA PRO A 192 0.61 -21.02 7.43
C PRO A 192 1.16 -19.95 6.48
N MET A 193 0.40 -18.88 6.22
CA MET A 193 0.87 -17.79 5.35
C MET A 193 1.94 -16.94 6.05
N ILE A 194 1.81 -16.75 7.37
CA ILE A 194 2.81 -16.01 8.16
C ILE A 194 4.08 -16.87 8.34
N LYS A 195 3.94 -18.15 8.71
CA LYS A 195 5.07 -19.04 9.01
C LYS A 195 5.81 -19.57 7.79
N ASP A 196 5.07 -20.06 6.80
CA ASP A 196 5.64 -20.84 5.69
C ASP A 196 5.78 -19.99 4.41
N ARG A 197 5.13 -18.81 4.36
CA ARG A 197 5.17 -17.86 3.23
C ARG A 197 5.67 -16.46 3.62
N HIS A 198 6.16 -16.29 4.84
CA HIS A 198 6.80 -15.06 5.35
C HIS A 198 5.97 -13.78 5.18
N LEU A 199 4.64 -13.90 5.23
CA LEU A 199 3.70 -12.79 5.01
C LEU A 199 3.97 -11.64 5.98
N GLY A 200 4.32 -10.47 5.44
CA GLY A 200 4.83 -9.34 6.22
C GLY A 200 3.80 -8.31 6.66
N SER A 201 2.54 -8.41 6.21
CA SER A 201 1.48 -7.43 6.49
C SER A 201 0.08 -8.07 6.56
N ILE A 202 -0.78 -7.57 7.45
CA ILE A 202 -2.19 -7.94 7.61
C ILE A 202 -3.09 -6.70 7.56
N LEU A 203 -4.26 -6.81 6.94
CA LEU A 203 -5.34 -5.82 6.92
C LEU A 203 -6.56 -6.31 7.71
N LEU A 204 -6.96 -5.60 8.76
CA LEU A 204 -8.18 -5.88 9.52
C LEU A 204 -9.41 -5.29 8.81
N LEU A 205 -10.35 -6.16 8.41
CA LEU A 205 -11.58 -5.79 7.68
C LEU A 205 -12.86 -6.21 8.42
N GLY A 206 -14.00 -5.68 7.99
CA GLY A 206 -15.33 -6.02 8.53
C GLY A 206 -15.70 -5.17 9.75
N ASN A 207 -16.59 -5.67 10.61
CA ASN A 207 -17.04 -4.95 11.80
C ASN A 207 -16.47 -5.61 13.07
N TRP A 208 -15.33 -5.10 13.55
CA TRP A 208 -14.74 -5.53 14.81
C TRP A 208 -15.34 -4.71 15.96
N ASP A 209 -16.38 -5.23 16.62
CA ASP A 209 -17.08 -4.56 17.73
C ASP A 209 -16.59 -4.99 19.14
N SER A 210 -15.60 -5.88 19.19
CA SER A 210 -15.00 -6.42 20.43
C SER A 210 -14.18 -5.40 21.25
N GLY A 211 -14.07 -4.15 20.79
CA GLY A 211 -13.21 -3.14 21.39
C GLY A 211 -11.71 -3.43 21.27
N ILE A 212 -10.90 -2.54 21.86
CA ILE A 212 -9.43 -2.60 21.84
C ILE A 212 -8.91 -3.95 22.33
N ALA A 213 -9.52 -4.53 23.38
CA ALA A 213 -9.06 -5.78 23.97
C ALA A 213 -9.19 -6.99 23.01
N GLY A 214 -10.32 -7.13 22.31
CA GLY A 214 -10.53 -8.23 21.37
C GLY A 214 -9.67 -8.10 20.12
N VAL A 215 -9.53 -6.88 19.58
CA VAL A 215 -8.60 -6.61 18.47
C VAL A 215 -7.17 -6.92 18.91
N ARG A 216 -6.75 -6.46 20.11
CA ARG A 216 -5.40 -6.71 20.62
C ARG A 216 -5.10 -8.19 20.82
N GLN A 217 -6.09 -8.99 21.21
CA GLN A 217 -5.94 -10.44 21.26
C GLN A 217 -5.60 -11.00 19.88
N ALA A 218 -6.41 -10.67 18.85
CA ALA A 218 -6.18 -11.11 17.48
C ALA A 218 -4.81 -10.68 16.93
N THR A 219 -4.44 -9.40 17.06
CA THR A 219 -3.15 -8.90 16.57
C THR A 219 -1.96 -9.49 17.31
N THR A 220 -2.11 -9.78 18.61
CA THR A 220 -1.05 -10.46 19.40
C THR A 220 -0.87 -11.91 18.92
N THR A 221 -1.95 -12.64 18.67
CA THR A 221 -1.89 -14.00 18.09
C THR A 221 -1.24 -14.01 16.71
N LEU A 222 -1.58 -13.05 15.84
CA LEU A 222 -0.93 -12.91 14.53
C LEU A 222 0.60 -12.73 14.67
N GLN A 223 1.06 -11.81 15.52
CA GLN A 223 2.50 -11.56 15.71
C GLN A 223 3.23 -12.76 16.36
N GLN A 224 2.54 -13.64 17.09
CA GLN A 224 3.11 -14.89 17.63
C GLN A 224 3.43 -15.95 16.55
N TYR A 225 2.95 -15.76 15.32
CA TYR A 225 3.26 -16.64 14.20
C TYR A 225 4.50 -16.22 13.39
N VAL A 226 5.08 -15.04 13.66
CA VAL A 226 6.27 -14.55 12.96
C VAL A 226 7.51 -15.33 13.43
N ASN A 227 8.18 -16.02 12.52
CA ASN A 227 9.38 -16.81 12.82
C ASN A 227 10.67 -15.96 12.80
N ASP A 228 10.72 -14.94 11.94
CA ASP A 228 12.00 -14.34 11.48
C ASP A 228 12.36 -13.03 12.21
N ASN A 229 11.72 -12.75 13.35
CA ASN A 229 11.89 -11.51 14.14
C ASN A 229 11.66 -10.19 13.38
N ILE A 230 10.97 -10.21 12.23
CA ILE A 230 10.52 -9.02 11.49
C ILE A 230 9.01 -8.85 11.72
N PRO A 231 8.55 -7.99 12.65
CA PRO A 231 7.13 -7.90 12.96
C PRO A 231 6.31 -7.43 11.76
N MET A 232 5.05 -7.85 11.73
CA MET A 232 4.14 -7.49 10.64
C MET A 232 3.68 -6.04 10.74
N PHE A 233 3.38 -5.44 9.59
CA PHE A 233 2.41 -4.34 9.57
C PHE A 233 1.02 -4.91 9.87
N ILE A 234 0.30 -4.28 10.78
CA ILE A 234 -1.09 -4.56 11.08
C ILE A 234 -1.83 -3.28 10.74
N ALA A 235 -2.60 -3.33 9.66
CA ALA A 235 -3.31 -2.21 9.06
C ALA A 235 -4.82 -2.33 9.26
N THR A 236 -5.53 -1.22 9.12
CA THR A 236 -6.99 -1.16 9.01
C THR A 236 -7.39 0.16 8.34
N ASP A 237 -8.58 0.25 7.78
CA ASP A 237 -9.17 1.52 7.33
C ASP A 237 -9.99 2.14 8.47
N GLN A 238 -9.42 3.14 9.14
CA GLN A 238 -10.06 3.86 10.26
C GLN A 238 -10.29 5.35 9.93
N GLU A 239 -10.68 5.65 8.68
CA GLU A 239 -10.98 7.02 8.19
C GLU A 239 -12.05 7.74 9.04
N GLY A 240 -13.04 6.99 9.52
CA GLY A 240 -14.22 7.48 10.24
C GLY A 240 -15.47 7.55 9.38
N GLY A 241 -16.61 7.86 10.03
CA GLY A 241 -17.91 7.84 9.38
C GLY A 241 -18.28 6.46 8.84
N ALA A 242 -18.36 6.33 7.51
CA ALA A 242 -18.76 5.08 6.85
C ALA A 242 -17.62 4.05 6.70
N VAL A 243 -16.35 4.48 6.80
CA VAL A 243 -15.17 3.60 6.67
C VAL A 243 -14.44 3.58 8.01
N GLN A 244 -14.85 2.65 8.86
CA GLN A 244 -14.32 2.49 10.21
C GLN A 244 -14.54 1.05 10.66
N HIS A 245 -13.50 0.21 10.60
CA HIS A 245 -13.63 -1.22 10.90
C HIS A 245 -13.61 -1.56 12.39
N LEU A 246 -12.93 -0.76 13.22
CA LEU A 246 -12.74 -1.05 14.64
C LEU A 246 -13.65 -0.19 15.52
N THR A 247 -14.47 -0.85 16.34
CA THR A 247 -15.48 -0.21 17.20
C THR A 247 -15.61 -0.91 18.56
N GLY A 248 -16.47 -0.40 19.43
CA GLY A 248 -16.66 -0.95 20.78
C GLY A 248 -15.74 -0.31 21.82
N SER A 249 -15.55 -0.99 22.96
CA SER A 249 -14.89 -0.40 24.13
C SER A 249 -13.45 0.04 23.85
N GLY A 250 -13.14 1.29 24.19
CA GLY A 250 -11.83 1.92 24.00
C GLY A 250 -11.65 2.69 22.69
N PHE A 251 -12.43 2.38 21.65
CA PHE A 251 -12.40 3.15 20.40
C PHE A 251 -13.35 4.35 20.46
N THR A 252 -12.91 5.48 19.91
CA THR A 252 -13.77 6.65 19.66
C THR A 252 -14.53 6.46 18.36
N THR A 253 -15.82 6.77 18.34
CA THR A 253 -16.58 6.93 17.08
C THR A 253 -16.03 8.14 16.34
N ILE A 254 -15.29 7.90 15.27
CA ILE A 254 -14.66 8.94 14.45
C ILE A 254 -15.72 9.56 13.53
N PRO A 255 -15.88 10.89 13.51
CA PRO A 255 -16.81 11.58 12.61
C PRO A 255 -16.39 11.38 11.13
N SER A 256 -17.30 11.54 10.17
CA SER A 256 -16.93 11.42 8.75
C SER A 256 -15.86 12.44 8.36
N ALA A 257 -15.05 12.16 7.33
CA ALA A 257 -13.99 13.07 6.90
C ALA A 257 -14.56 14.48 6.61
N ARG A 258 -15.75 14.59 6.03
CA ARG A 258 -16.44 15.87 5.81
C ARG A 258 -16.79 16.64 7.09
N GLN A 259 -17.06 15.94 8.19
CA GLN A 259 -17.22 16.54 9.51
C GLN A 259 -15.87 16.89 10.15
N GLN A 260 -14.82 16.09 9.92
CA GLN A 260 -13.44 16.42 10.27
C GLN A 260 -12.98 17.70 9.55
N GLY A 261 -13.42 17.92 8.30
CA GLY A 261 -13.24 19.15 7.52
C GLY A 261 -13.84 20.43 8.11
N GLN A 262 -14.62 20.33 9.19
CA GLN A 262 -15.12 21.49 9.93
C GLN A 262 -14.27 21.81 11.18
N MET A 263 -13.23 21.02 11.44
CA MET A 263 -12.28 21.26 12.54
C MET A 263 -11.20 22.26 12.10
N SER A 264 -10.46 22.82 13.07
CA SER A 264 -9.16 23.42 12.75
C SER A 264 -8.10 22.32 12.59
N ASP A 265 -7.05 22.60 11.82
CA ASP A 265 -5.91 21.70 11.63
C ASP A 265 -5.36 21.16 12.98
N ASP A 266 -5.15 22.04 13.97
CA ASP A 266 -4.71 21.67 15.33
C ASP A 266 -5.67 20.67 16.02
N LYS A 267 -6.99 20.87 15.84
CA LYS A 267 -8.00 20.03 16.46
C LYS A 267 -8.08 18.67 15.75
N LEU A 268 -7.97 18.64 14.42
CA LEU A 268 -7.88 17.41 13.65
C LEU A 268 -6.62 16.61 14.02
N MET A 269 -5.45 17.26 14.08
CA MET A 269 -4.19 16.63 14.49
C MET A 269 -4.28 16.00 15.88
N THR A 270 -4.79 16.74 16.88
CA THR A 270 -4.98 16.22 18.25
C THR A 270 -5.98 15.07 18.30
N SER A 271 -7.02 15.10 17.45
CA SER A 271 -7.99 14.03 17.36
C SER A 271 -7.44 12.78 16.67
N ALA A 272 -6.66 12.93 15.58
CA ALA A 272 -5.97 11.84 14.92
C ALA A 272 -4.90 11.20 15.83
N GLU A 273 -4.21 11.99 16.65
CA GLU A 273 -3.32 11.47 17.70
C GLU A 273 -4.07 10.58 18.72
N GLN A 274 -5.25 11.00 19.16
CA GLN A 274 -6.09 10.19 20.04
C GLN A 274 -6.57 8.88 19.35
N TRP A 275 -6.97 8.94 18.08
CA TRP A 275 -7.39 7.76 17.32
C TRP A 275 -6.23 6.78 17.08
N GLY A 276 -5.06 7.30 16.69
CA GLY A 276 -3.83 6.53 16.57
C GLY A 276 -3.42 5.85 17.88
N GLN A 277 -3.57 6.52 19.03
CA GLN A 277 -3.27 5.91 20.34
C GLN A 277 -4.19 4.70 20.63
N GLN A 278 -5.45 4.73 20.17
CA GLN A 278 -6.40 3.63 20.30
C GLN A 278 -6.03 2.46 19.36
N LEU A 279 -5.66 2.76 18.12
CA LEU A 279 -5.12 1.80 17.16
C LEU A 279 -3.85 1.11 17.70
N ARG A 280 -2.90 1.90 18.23
CA ARG A 280 -1.64 1.41 18.81
C ARG A 280 -1.87 0.48 20.01
N GLN A 281 -2.81 0.82 20.89
CA GLN A 281 -3.24 -0.04 21.99
C GLN A 281 -3.83 -1.36 21.48
N ALA A 282 -4.65 -1.29 20.42
CA ALA A 282 -5.22 -2.46 19.75
C ALA A 282 -4.19 -3.30 18.97
N GLY A 283 -2.92 -2.86 18.86
CA GLY A 283 -1.86 -3.57 18.15
C GLY A 283 -1.82 -3.30 16.63
N VAL A 284 -2.66 -2.39 16.15
CA VAL A 284 -2.55 -1.78 14.82
C VAL A 284 -1.35 -0.83 14.81
N ASN A 285 -0.60 -0.80 13.71
CA ASN A 285 0.54 0.11 13.53
C ASN A 285 0.49 0.89 12.20
N ILE A 286 -0.41 0.54 11.27
CA ILE A 286 -0.72 1.33 10.07
C ILE A 286 -2.21 1.69 10.08
N ASP A 287 -2.54 2.92 9.74
CA ASP A 287 -3.89 3.32 9.34
C ASP A 287 -3.90 3.59 7.83
N LEU A 288 -4.86 3.01 7.12
CA LEU A 288 -5.07 3.24 5.69
C LEU A 288 -5.89 4.53 5.47
N ALA A 289 -5.49 5.61 6.14
CA ALA A 289 -6.11 6.93 6.12
C ALA A 289 -5.03 8.02 6.21
N PRO A 290 -5.28 9.26 5.73
CA PRO A 290 -6.55 9.79 5.25
C PRO A 290 -6.73 9.77 3.72
N SER A 291 -7.99 9.89 3.27
CA SER A 291 -8.29 10.27 1.88
C SER A 291 -8.05 11.77 1.66
N LEU A 292 -7.26 12.11 0.64
CA LEU A 292 -7.07 13.50 0.16
C LEU A 292 -7.84 13.78 -1.13
N ASP A 293 -8.66 12.82 -1.57
CA ASP A 293 -9.51 12.94 -2.74
C ASP A 293 -10.34 14.23 -2.66
N THR A 294 -10.59 14.87 -3.81
CA THR A 294 -11.34 16.12 -3.86
C THR A 294 -12.45 15.98 -4.88
N VAL A 295 -13.69 15.90 -4.42
CA VAL A 295 -14.83 15.62 -5.31
C VAL A 295 -15.14 16.84 -6.18
N VAL A 296 -15.03 16.67 -7.50
CA VAL A 296 -15.21 17.76 -8.50
C VAL A 296 -16.49 17.65 -9.32
N ILE A 297 -17.21 16.53 -9.18
CA ILE A 297 -18.54 16.31 -9.79
C ILE A 297 -19.65 16.41 -8.72
N ASP A 298 -20.90 16.11 -9.07
CA ASP A 298 -21.96 15.95 -8.07
C ASP A 298 -21.56 14.86 -7.07
N ARG A 299 -21.51 15.20 -5.77
CA ARG A 299 -21.09 14.27 -4.72
C ARG A 299 -21.97 13.02 -4.67
N SER A 300 -23.24 13.12 -5.02
CA SER A 300 -24.15 11.98 -5.06
C SER A 300 -23.87 11.03 -6.23
N SER A 301 -23.19 11.48 -7.30
CA SER A 301 -22.77 10.65 -8.43
C SER A 301 -21.34 10.14 -8.33
N ASN A 302 -20.51 10.71 -7.46
CA ASN A 302 -19.19 10.16 -7.10
C ASN A 302 -19.36 9.06 -6.03
N ALA A 303 -19.53 7.81 -6.46
CA ALA A 303 -19.75 6.68 -5.55
C ALA A 303 -18.58 6.35 -4.59
N PRO A 304 -17.27 6.47 -4.94
CA PRO A 304 -16.20 6.03 -4.04
C PRO A 304 -15.91 6.98 -2.89
N ILE A 305 -16.12 8.30 -3.04
CA ILE A 305 -15.70 9.32 -2.08
C ILE A 305 -16.87 10.21 -1.64
N GLY A 306 -17.54 10.86 -2.60
CA GLY A 306 -18.52 11.91 -2.35
C GLY A 306 -19.83 11.42 -1.76
N ALA A 307 -20.30 10.25 -2.19
CA ALA A 307 -21.52 9.63 -1.67
C ALA A 307 -21.33 9.03 -0.27
N LEU A 308 -20.07 8.82 0.16
CA LEU A 308 -19.68 8.24 1.45
C LEU A 308 -19.11 9.28 2.43
N ASP A 309 -18.98 10.55 2.01
CA ASP A 309 -18.37 11.65 2.76
C ASP A 309 -16.94 11.35 3.29
N ARG A 310 -16.14 10.68 2.45
CA ARG A 310 -14.75 10.25 2.71
C ARG A 310 -13.67 11.30 2.45
N ASP A 311 -13.97 12.35 1.69
CA ASP A 311 -13.11 13.54 1.63
C ASP A 311 -13.47 14.55 2.72
N PHE A 312 -12.53 15.43 3.07
CA PHE A 312 -12.77 16.53 4.02
C PHE A 312 -13.83 17.55 3.54
N GLY A 313 -14.24 17.51 2.27
CA GLY A 313 -15.26 18.41 1.71
C GLY A 313 -14.80 19.86 1.57
N LEU A 314 -13.48 20.09 1.59
CA LEU A 314 -12.86 21.39 1.38
C LEU A 314 -12.38 21.52 -0.08
N SER A 315 -11.75 22.65 -0.40
CA SER A 315 -10.95 22.76 -1.63
C SER A 315 -9.77 21.78 -1.61
N ALA A 316 -9.19 21.45 -2.77
CA ALA A 316 -8.04 20.54 -2.86
C ALA A 316 -6.90 20.90 -1.88
N LYS A 317 -6.54 22.19 -1.80
CA LYS A 317 -5.55 22.69 -0.84
C LYS A 317 -5.97 22.48 0.63
N GLY A 318 -7.27 22.60 0.93
CA GLY A 318 -7.82 22.34 2.26
C GLY A 318 -7.77 20.85 2.61
N ASN A 319 -8.15 19.96 1.69
CA ASN A 319 -8.06 18.51 1.89
C ASN A 319 -6.60 18.09 2.13
N ALA A 320 -5.65 18.61 1.35
CA ALA A 320 -4.22 18.38 1.59
C ALA A 320 -3.72 18.87 2.96
N GLN A 321 -4.14 20.07 3.38
CA GLN A 321 -3.75 20.64 4.67
C GLN A 321 -4.30 19.84 5.86
N HIS A 322 -5.56 19.41 5.80
CA HIS A 322 -6.15 18.49 6.78
C HIS A 322 -5.49 17.10 6.74
N GLY A 323 -5.09 16.65 5.54
CA GLY A 323 -4.28 15.46 5.33
C GLY A 323 -2.97 15.48 6.13
N ILE A 324 -2.20 16.57 5.99
CA ILE A 324 -0.97 16.79 6.74
C ILE A 324 -1.25 16.74 8.26
N ALA A 325 -2.29 17.43 8.73
CA ALA A 325 -2.67 17.43 10.14
C ALA A 325 -3.02 16.03 10.68
N PHE A 326 -3.78 15.22 9.92
CA PHE A 326 -4.12 13.85 10.27
C PHE A 326 -2.87 12.95 10.32
N VAL A 327 -1.99 13.03 9.32
CA VAL A 327 -0.75 12.24 9.24
C VAL A 327 0.18 12.57 10.42
N GLU A 328 0.33 13.86 10.78
CA GLU A 328 1.12 14.25 11.96
C GLU A 328 0.49 13.77 13.28
N GLY A 329 -0.85 13.73 13.36
CA GLY A 329 -1.55 13.18 14.51
C GLY A 329 -1.25 11.69 14.68
N MET A 330 -1.43 10.89 13.63
CA MET A 330 -1.12 9.45 13.65
C MET A 330 0.36 9.18 13.98
N ARG A 331 1.27 9.96 13.40
CA ARG A 331 2.72 9.85 13.67
C ARG A 331 3.06 10.04 15.15
N LYS A 332 2.42 11.00 15.84
CA LYS A 332 2.63 11.21 17.30
C LYS A 332 2.13 10.05 18.16
N ALA A 333 1.30 9.16 17.61
CA ALA A 333 0.80 7.96 18.28
C ALA A 333 1.57 6.68 17.90
N ASP A 334 2.71 6.80 17.22
CA ASP A 334 3.49 5.70 16.64
C ASP A 334 2.66 4.82 15.67
N VAL A 335 1.76 5.46 14.90
CA VAL A 335 0.98 4.83 13.82
C VAL A 335 1.32 5.48 12.49
N GLY A 336 1.64 4.66 11.48
CA GLY A 336 1.91 5.13 10.12
C GLY A 336 0.61 5.40 9.37
N ALA A 337 0.43 6.63 8.88
CA ALA A 337 -0.71 7.01 8.06
C ALA A 337 -0.43 6.84 6.55
N THR A 338 -1.50 6.59 5.79
CA THR A 338 -1.47 6.29 4.35
C THR A 338 -2.28 7.31 3.57
N ILE A 339 -1.63 8.13 2.75
CA ILE A 339 -2.33 9.09 1.88
C ILE A 339 -2.96 8.35 0.70
N LYS A 340 -4.27 8.53 0.47
CA LYS A 340 -5.03 7.82 -0.59
C LYS A 340 -6.12 8.69 -1.26
N HIS A 341 -6.67 8.33 -2.41
CA HIS A 341 -6.26 7.24 -3.32
C HIS A 341 -5.56 7.89 -4.53
N TYR A 342 -4.23 7.90 -4.53
CA TYR A 342 -3.43 8.65 -5.51
C TYR A 342 -3.64 8.12 -6.94
N PRO A 343 -3.78 8.96 -8.00
CA PRO A 343 -3.71 10.43 -8.03
C PRO A 343 -5.05 11.16 -7.71
N GLY A 344 -6.13 10.43 -7.45
CA GLY A 344 -7.41 10.95 -6.98
C GLY A 344 -8.64 10.25 -7.57
N LEU A 345 -9.64 9.93 -6.76
CA LEU A 345 -10.93 9.34 -7.17
C LEU A 345 -12.08 10.38 -7.19
N GLY A 346 -11.77 11.67 -7.09
CA GLY A 346 -12.77 12.74 -6.97
C GLY A 346 -13.55 13.08 -8.26
N ALA A 347 -13.12 12.58 -9.42
CA ALA A 347 -13.73 12.85 -10.73
C ALA A 347 -14.48 11.65 -11.35
N VAL A 348 -14.25 10.43 -10.84
CA VAL A 348 -14.92 9.21 -11.33
C VAL A 348 -16.36 9.10 -10.80
N THR A 349 -17.20 8.28 -11.42
CA THR A 349 -18.57 8.02 -10.92
C THR A 349 -18.71 6.64 -10.26
N GLY A 350 -18.00 5.64 -10.78
CA GLY A 350 -18.00 4.27 -10.25
C GLY A 350 -17.08 4.12 -9.05
N ASN A 351 -17.50 3.30 -8.08
CA ASN A 351 -16.60 2.84 -7.01
C ASN A 351 -15.83 1.60 -7.50
N THR A 352 -14.49 1.71 -7.50
CA THR A 352 -13.53 0.69 -7.92
C THR A 352 -13.66 -0.66 -7.20
N ASP A 353 -14.09 -0.65 -5.94
CA ASP A 353 -14.35 -1.86 -5.14
C ASP A 353 -15.40 -2.77 -5.79
N PHE A 354 -16.47 -2.13 -6.30
CA PHE A 354 -17.73 -2.81 -6.63
C PHE A 354 -18.03 -2.83 -8.14
N THR A 355 -17.36 -2.01 -8.95
CA THR A 355 -17.54 -2.00 -10.41
C THR A 355 -16.27 -1.66 -11.17
N ALA A 356 -16.24 -2.04 -12.46
CA ALA A 356 -15.30 -1.55 -13.46
C ALA A 356 -15.91 -0.44 -14.35
N ASP A 357 -17.23 -0.22 -14.25
CA ASP A 357 -17.93 0.82 -15.01
C ASP A 357 -17.80 2.17 -14.31
N GLY A 358 -17.47 3.23 -15.05
CA GLY A 358 -17.40 4.60 -14.52
C GLY A 358 -16.17 4.91 -13.66
N THR A 359 -15.15 4.04 -13.67
CA THR A 359 -13.86 4.21 -12.97
C THR A 359 -12.77 4.91 -13.79
N VAL A 360 -13.14 5.44 -14.97
CA VAL A 360 -12.25 6.22 -15.84
C VAL A 360 -12.36 7.70 -15.48
N ASP A 361 -11.23 8.31 -15.13
CA ASP A 361 -11.06 9.74 -14.91
C ASP A 361 -10.61 10.41 -16.22
N THR A 362 -11.41 11.37 -16.69
CA THR A 362 -11.18 12.13 -17.93
C THR A 362 -10.73 13.58 -17.66
N VAL A 363 -10.52 13.93 -16.39
CA VAL A 363 -10.26 15.29 -15.89
C VAL A 363 -8.83 15.42 -15.39
N THR A 364 -8.37 14.50 -14.54
CA THR A 364 -7.09 14.64 -13.82
C THR A 364 -5.89 14.50 -14.78
N ASP A 365 -5.11 15.58 -14.88
CA ASP A 365 -3.84 15.68 -15.59
C ASP A 365 -2.70 16.11 -14.63
N VAL A 366 -1.45 16.16 -15.13
CA VAL A 366 -0.27 16.55 -14.32
C VAL A 366 -0.34 17.97 -13.71
N ASN A 367 -1.19 18.85 -14.23
CA ASN A 367 -1.35 20.23 -13.76
C ASN A 367 -2.55 20.42 -12.83
N SER A 368 -3.38 19.38 -12.65
CA SER A 368 -4.65 19.45 -11.95
C SER A 368 -4.45 19.76 -10.47
N ILE A 369 -5.22 20.72 -9.96
CA ILE A 369 -5.05 21.24 -8.59
C ILE A 369 -5.26 20.18 -7.50
N GLN A 370 -6.01 19.12 -7.82
CA GLN A 370 -6.27 17.95 -6.97
C GLN A 370 -5.00 17.10 -6.83
N LEU A 371 -4.40 16.69 -7.96
CA LEU A 371 -3.13 15.97 -7.99
C LEU A 371 -2.00 16.78 -7.36
N GLN A 372 -1.93 18.08 -7.68
CA GLN A 372 -0.93 18.97 -7.07
C GLN A 372 -1.14 19.10 -5.55
N ALA A 373 -2.37 18.99 -5.04
CA ALA A 373 -2.61 18.97 -3.60
C ALA A 373 -2.10 17.68 -2.95
N PHE A 374 -2.29 16.50 -3.57
CA PHE A 374 -1.63 15.25 -3.15
C PHE A 374 -0.10 15.41 -3.13
N ASN A 375 0.49 15.87 -4.23
CA ASN A 375 1.95 16.00 -4.36
C ASN A 375 2.54 16.93 -3.29
N ASN A 376 1.91 18.08 -3.04
CA ASN A 376 2.34 19.01 -1.99
C ASN A 376 2.23 18.39 -0.59
N ALA A 377 1.12 17.69 -0.28
CA ALA A 377 0.97 17.01 1.01
C ALA A 377 2.05 15.93 1.23
N ILE A 378 2.25 15.06 0.23
CA ILE A 378 3.22 13.96 0.28
C ILE A 378 4.64 14.49 0.46
N ALA A 379 5.05 15.48 -0.35
CA ALA A 379 6.38 16.09 -0.25
C ALA A 379 6.61 16.85 1.07
N GLN A 380 5.55 17.42 1.66
CA GLN A 380 5.65 18.14 2.94
C GLN A 380 5.69 17.21 4.15
N VAL A 381 4.83 16.18 4.19
CA VAL A 381 4.62 15.37 5.40
C VAL A 381 5.35 14.03 5.38
N ASN A 382 5.77 13.53 4.21
CA ASN A 382 6.36 12.20 4.00
C ASN A 382 5.55 11.08 4.73
N PRO A 383 4.36 10.71 4.23
CA PRO A 383 3.50 9.72 4.89
C PRO A 383 4.18 8.35 4.92
N ALA A 384 3.76 7.49 5.87
CA ALA A 384 4.31 6.13 5.98
C ALA A 384 4.09 5.35 4.69
N MET A 385 2.90 5.50 4.08
CA MET A 385 2.59 4.92 2.77
C MET A 385 1.82 5.91 1.88
N VAL A 386 1.87 5.69 0.56
CA VAL A 386 0.94 6.29 -0.41
C VAL A 386 0.21 5.16 -1.13
N MET A 387 -1.13 5.18 -1.08
CA MET A 387 -1.97 4.18 -1.74
C MET A 387 -2.37 4.62 -3.14
N ILE A 388 -2.19 3.73 -4.13
CA ILE A 388 -2.51 3.99 -5.53
C ILE A 388 -3.90 3.48 -5.89
N SER A 389 -4.67 4.35 -6.53
CA SER A 389 -6.01 4.12 -7.10
C SER A 389 -6.04 2.99 -8.15
N LEU A 390 -7.21 2.37 -8.31
CA LEU A 390 -7.51 1.41 -9.38
C LEU A 390 -8.23 2.03 -10.59
N GLY A 391 -8.44 3.34 -10.58
CA GLY A 391 -8.99 4.07 -11.73
C GLY A 391 -8.01 4.13 -12.91
N ILE A 392 -8.55 4.36 -14.11
CA ILE A 392 -7.79 4.67 -15.33
C ILE A 392 -7.85 6.18 -15.55
N TYR A 393 -6.74 6.81 -15.94
CA TYR A 393 -6.64 8.28 -16.01
C TYR A 393 -6.27 8.71 -17.42
N GLU A 394 -7.24 9.15 -18.22
CA GLU A 394 -7.06 9.38 -19.66
C GLU A 394 -5.95 10.39 -19.98
N ASN A 395 -5.80 11.43 -19.15
CA ASN A 395 -4.81 12.49 -19.33
C ASN A 395 -3.46 12.21 -18.65
N LEU A 396 -3.27 11.00 -18.08
CA LEU A 396 -2.00 10.55 -17.48
C LEU A 396 -1.50 9.26 -18.16
N ASP A 397 -2.29 8.20 -18.08
CA ASP A 397 -2.03 6.91 -18.73
C ASP A 397 -3.37 6.23 -19.07
N PRO A 398 -3.86 6.34 -20.31
CA PRO A 398 -5.22 5.90 -20.68
C PRO A 398 -5.37 4.37 -20.81
N ASN A 399 -4.28 3.60 -20.75
CA ASN A 399 -4.29 2.18 -21.13
C ASN A 399 -4.32 1.21 -19.95
N VAL A 400 -3.98 1.66 -18.74
CA VAL A 400 -3.85 0.82 -17.55
C VAL A 400 -4.40 1.52 -16.31
N PRO A 401 -4.92 0.77 -15.32
CA PRO A 401 -5.19 1.29 -13.97
C PRO A 401 -3.94 1.95 -13.37
N ALA A 402 -4.11 3.00 -12.56
CA ALA A 402 -2.99 3.72 -11.96
C ALA A 402 -2.04 2.82 -11.16
N ALA A 403 -2.57 1.82 -10.44
CA ALA A 403 -1.77 0.80 -9.75
C ALA A 403 -0.78 0.05 -10.67
N PHE A 404 -1.05 -0.05 -11.98
CA PHE A 404 -0.17 -0.71 -12.95
C PHE A 404 0.55 0.28 -13.88
N SER A 405 0.45 1.59 -13.65
CA SER A 405 1.13 2.61 -14.45
C SER A 405 2.46 3.02 -13.82
N SER A 406 3.56 2.62 -14.47
CA SER A 406 4.91 3.10 -14.13
C SER A 406 5.05 4.62 -14.30
N TYR A 407 4.29 5.22 -15.21
CA TYR A 407 4.27 6.68 -15.37
C TYR A 407 3.66 7.36 -14.14
N ILE A 408 2.50 6.90 -13.67
CA ILE A 408 1.84 7.49 -12.50
C ILE A 408 2.66 7.27 -11.23
N ILE A 409 3.19 6.07 -11.01
CA ILE A 409 3.95 5.76 -9.78
C ILE A 409 5.35 6.38 -9.81
N ASN A 410 6.17 6.13 -10.84
CA ASN A 410 7.55 6.61 -10.82
C ASN A 410 7.65 8.09 -11.21
N THR A 411 6.97 8.55 -12.26
CA THR A 411 7.13 9.94 -12.73
C THR A 411 6.16 10.91 -12.06
N VAL A 412 4.87 10.59 -11.96
CA VAL A 412 3.89 11.53 -11.41
C VAL A 412 3.99 11.60 -9.88
N LEU A 413 4.16 10.47 -9.19
CA LEU A 413 4.43 10.43 -7.74
C LEU A 413 5.91 10.63 -7.40
N ARG A 414 6.78 9.63 -7.62
CA ARG A 414 8.14 9.64 -7.02
C ARG A 414 9.01 10.79 -7.54
N ASP A 415 9.16 10.96 -8.85
CA ASP A 415 10.03 12.00 -9.44
C ASP A 415 9.55 13.42 -9.11
N SER A 416 8.23 13.66 -9.05
CA SER A 416 7.68 15.01 -8.82
C SER A 416 7.68 15.43 -7.34
N THR A 417 7.60 14.47 -6.42
CA THR A 417 7.53 14.73 -4.96
C THR A 417 8.83 14.44 -4.21
N GLY A 418 9.71 13.62 -4.79
CA GLY A 418 10.87 13.04 -4.10
C GLY A 418 10.52 11.85 -3.18
N TYR A 419 9.32 11.27 -3.28
CA TYR A 419 8.85 10.22 -2.37
C TYR A 419 9.51 8.85 -2.62
N ASP A 420 10.47 8.48 -1.77
CA ASP A 420 11.09 7.15 -1.74
C ASP A 420 10.49 6.22 -0.65
N GLY A 421 9.35 6.61 -0.06
CA GLY A 421 8.60 5.77 0.87
C GLY A 421 7.83 4.62 0.20
N VAL A 422 7.05 3.90 1.01
CA VAL A 422 6.32 2.70 0.58
C VAL A 422 5.10 3.07 -0.24
N VAL A 423 5.02 2.54 -1.47
CA VAL A 423 3.83 2.66 -2.32
C VAL A 423 3.00 1.37 -2.18
N ILE A 424 1.76 1.50 -1.70
CA ILE A 424 0.83 0.39 -1.52
C ILE A 424 -0.28 0.44 -2.58
N SER A 425 -0.79 -0.69 -3.03
CA SER A 425 -1.97 -0.71 -3.90
C SER A 425 -3.22 -0.49 -3.06
N ASP A 426 -4.28 0.07 -3.65
CA ASP A 426 -5.63 -0.25 -3.19
C ASP A 426 -5.91 -1.76 -3.43
N SER A 427 -6.99 -2.33 -2.89
CA SER A 427 -7.19 -3.79 -2.90
C SER A 427 -7.23 -4.38 -4.31
N LEU A 428 -6.25 -5.18 -4.69
CA LEU A 428 -6.23 -5.83 -6.01
C LEU A 428 -7.24 -6.99 -6.12
N SER A 429 -8.03 -7.23 -5.08
CA SER A 429 -9.22 -8.09 -5.11
C SER A 429 -10.49 -7.36 -5.64
N ALA A 430 -10.41 -6.05 -5.87
CA ALA A 430 -11.53 -5.21 -6.27
C ALA A 430 -12.06 -5.45 -7.70
N GLN A 431 -13.32 -5.11 -7.94
CA GLN A 431 -14.00 -5.37 -9.21
C GLN A 431 -13.40 -4.58 -10.40
N ALA A 432 -12.77 -3.42 -10.17
CA ALA A 432 -12.08 -2.66 -11.21
C ALA A 432 -10.93 -3.43 -11.89
N VAL A 433 -10.27 -4.36 -11.17
CA VAL A 433 -9.12 -5.14 -11.68
C VAL A 433 -9.41 -6.64 -11.80
N LYS A 434 -10.67 -7.08 -11.66
CA LYS A 434 -11.07 -8.50 -11.76
C LYS A 434 -10.73 -9.20 -13.09
N GLY A 435 -10.43 -8.44 -14.14
CA GLY A 435 -10.05 -8.97 -15.45
C GLY A 435 -8.60 -9.47 -15.51
N TYR A 436 -7.79 -9.18 -14.49
CA TYR A 436 -6.41 -9.62 -14.39
C TYR A 436 -6.31 -10.99 -13.69
N VAL A 437 -5.33 -11.80 -14.09
CA VAL A 437 -5.03 -13.09 -13.44
C VAL A 437 -4.39 -12.80 -12.07
N PRO A 438 -4.84 -13.44 -10.96
CA PRO A 438 -4.30 -13.14 -9.63
C PRO A 438 -2.77 -13.23 -9.51
N ALA A 439 -2.14 -14.22 -10.15
CA ALA A 439 -0.68 -14.36 -10.16
C ALA A 439 0.06 -13.21 -10.87
N ASP A 440 -0.60 -12.48 -11.76
CA ASP A 440 -0.01 -11.33 -12.44
C ASP A 440 -0.16 -10.02 -11.66
N LEU A 441 -1.07 -9.96 -10.66
CA LEU A 441 -1.40 -8.70 -9.96
C LEU A 441 -0.16 -8.10 -9.27
N GLY A 442 0.54 -8.92 -8.47
CA GLY A 442 1.73 -8.47 -7.75
C GLY A 442 2.91 -8.18 -8.67
N THR A 443 3.10 -8.96 -9.73
CA THR A 443 4.19 -8.72 -10.68
C THR A 443 3.98 -7.41 -11.45
N LYS A 444 2.74 -7.10 -11.85
CA LYS A 444 2.39 -5.82 -12.49
C LYS A 444 2.56 -4.63 -11.55
N PHE A 445 2.10 -4.74 -10.30
CA PHE A 445 2.23 -3.66 -9.32
C PHE A 445 3.71 -3.32 -9.02
N ILE A 446 4.54 -4.34 -8.81
CA ILE A 446 5.98 -4.16 -8.55
C ILE A 446 6.72 -3.65 -9.80
N GLN A 447 6.36 -4.12 -11.00
CA GLN A 447 6.90 -3.58 -12.27
C GLN A 447 6.56 -2.10 -12.49
N ALA A 448 5.41 -1.64 -11.99
CA ALA A 448 5.03 -0.23 -12.00
C ALA A 448 5.78 0.61 -10.95
N GLY A 449 6.51 0.00 -10.01
CA GLY A 449 7.24 0.70 -8.94
C GLY A 449 6.49 0.77 -7.61
N GLY A 450 5.40 0.02 -7.47
CA GLY A 450 4.73 -0.24 -6.19
C GLY A 450 5.50 -1.23 -5.31
N ASP A 451 5.25 -1.19 -4.00
CA ASP A 451 6.00 -1.97 -3.01
C ASP A 451 5.15 -2.97 -2.21
N ILE A 452 3.90 -2.65 -1.82
CA ILE A 452 3.00 -3.60 -1.13
C ILE A 452 1.71 -3.80 -1.92
N VAL A 453 1.37 -5.07 -2.18
CA VAL A 453 0.08 -5.49 -2.76
C VAL A 453 -0.94 -5.67 -1.64
N CYS A 454 -1.98 -4.84 -1.64
CA CYS A 454 -3.13 -4.98 -0.74
C CYS A 454 -4.16 -5.95 -1.33
N LEU A 455 -4.74 -6.82 -0.49
CA LEU A 455 -5.78 -7.77 -0.87
C LEU A 455 -6.89 -7.82 0.19
N SER A 456 -8.14 -7.85 -0.26
CA SER A 456 -9.33 -8.07 0.58
C SER A 456 -9.94 -9.47 0.42
N ASP A 457 -9.44 -10.28 -0.52
CA ASP A 457 -9.76 -11.70 -0.66
C ASP A 457 -8.55 -12.58 -0.28
N LEU A 458 -8.67 -13.35 0.80
CA LEU A 458 -7.64 -14.27 1.29
C LEU A 458 -7.25 -15.34 0.25
N SER A 459 -8.17 -15.74 -0.63
CA SER A 459 -7.90 -16.75 -1.66
C SER A 459 -6.91 -16.29 -2.73
N MET A 460 -6.72 -14.97 -2.89
CA MET A 460 -5.78 -14.39 -3.85
C MET A 460 -4.34 -14.31 -3.31
N VAL A 461 -4.13 -14.37 -1.99
CA VAL A 461 -2.82 -14.16 -1.34
C VAL A 461 -1.79 -15.18 -1.82
N GLY A 462 -2.14 -16.46 -1.85
CA GLY A 462 -1.27 -17.54 -2.35
C GLY A 462 -0.86 -17.34 -3.82
N PRO A 463 -1.83 -17.25 -4.75
CA PRO A 463 -1.55 -16.97 -6.17
C PRO A 463 -0.70 -15.71 -6.42
N VAL A 464 -0.93 -14.62 -5.70
CA VAL A 464 -0.14 -13.38 -5.82
C VAL A 464 1.31 -13.62 -5.38
N LEU A 465 1.53 -14.24 -4.23
CA LEU A 465 2.87 -14.59 -3.73
C LEU A 465 3.60 -15.55 -4.68
N ASP A 466 2.91 -16.58 -5.18
CA ASP A 466 3.45 -17.54 -6.13
C ASP A 466 3.90 -16.87 -7.43
N GLY A 467 3.12 -15.91 -7.94
CA GLY A 467 3.44 -15.12 -9.13
C GLY A 467 4.66 -14.22 -8.95
N ILE A 468 4.77 -13.52 -7.81
CA ILE A 468 5.94 -12.68 -7.48
C ILE A 468 7.20 -13.54 -7.40
N VAL A 469 7.17 -14.64 -6.65
CA VAL A 469 8.31 -15.55 -6.48
C VAL A 469 8.71 -16.18 -7.82
N TYR A 470 7.75 -16.69 -8.60
CA TYR A 470 8.02 -17.27 -9.91
C TYR A 470 8.70 -16.27 -10.86
N GLN A 471 8.18 -15.04 -10.95
CA GLN A 471 8.77 -14.04 -11.83
C GLN A 471 10.16 -13.59 -11.35
N ALA A 472 10.41 -13.52 -10.05
CA ALA A 472 11.73 -13.19 -9.50
C ALA A 472 12.76 -14.30 -9.76
N GLN A 473 12.38 -15.57 -9.61
CA GLN A 473 13.24 -16.70 -9.93
C GLN A 473 13.62 -16.77 -11.42
N ASN A 474 12.75 -16.26 -12.32
CA ASN A 474 12.95 -16.32 -13.78
C ASN A 474 13.46 -15.00 -14.41
N SER A 475 13.53 -13.90 -13.66
CA SER A 475 14.00 -12.59 -14.16
C SER A 475 14.85 -11.87 -13.11
N PRO A 476 16.19 -11.78 -13.31
CA PRO A 476 17.07 -11.04 -12.40
C PRO A 476 16.69 -9.56 -12.24
N ASP A 477 16.18 -8.93 -13.30
CA ASP A 477 15.72 -7.53 -13.25
C ASP A 477 14.50 -7.39 -12.34
N PHE A 478 13.52 -8.31 -12.43
CA PHE A 478 12.38 -8.30 -11.52
C PHE A 478 12.76 -8.68 -10.08
N ALA A 479 13.71 -9.61 -9.88
CA ALA A 479 14.25 -9.90 -8.55
C ALA A 479 14.90 -8.67 -7.91
N ASN A 480 15.55 -7.80 -8.69
CA ASN A 480 16.09 -6.54 -8.19
C ASN A 480 14.98 -5.54 -7.81
N LEU A 481 13.84 -5.52 -8.51
CA LEU A 481 12.67 -4.73 -8.11
C LEU A 481 12.06 -5.24 -6.80
N VAL A 482 11.82 -6.55 -6.68
CA VAL A 482 11.34 -7.19 -5.44
C VAL A 482 12.25 -6.85 -4.25
N LYS A 483 13.57 -6.93 -4.46
CA LYS A 483 14.57 -6.55 -3.44
C LYS A 483 14.51 -5.07 -3.06
N ALA A 484 14.36 -4.18 -4.04
CA ALA A 484 14.25 -2.74 -3.79
C ALA A 484 12.99 -2.37 -3.01
N SER A 485 11.85 -2.99 -3.35
CA SER A 485 10.59 -2.81 -2.62
C SER A 485 10.66 -3.40 -1.21
N ALA A 486 11.23 -4.60 -1.03
CA ALA A 486 11.43 -5.21 0.29
C ALA A 486 12.29 -4.30 1.20
N LYS A 487 13.29 -3.63 0.62
CA LYS A 487 14.11 -2.64 1.34
C LYS A 487 13.29 -1.42 1.79
N ARG A 488 12.38 -0.88 0.98
CA ARG A 488 11.50 0.23 1.42
C ARG A 488 10.59 -0.21 2.56
N VAL A 489 9.96 -1.38 2.42
CA VAL A 489 9.10 -1.98 3.45
C VAL A 489 9.86 -2.17 4.76
N LEU A 490 11.06 -2.75 4.74
CA LEU A 490 11.88 -2.91 5.95
C LEU A 490 12.43 -1.59 6.49
N THR A 491 12.75 -0.62 5.63
CA THR A 491 13.15 0.74 6.05
C THR A 491 12.05 1.35 6.89
N LEU A 492 10.81 1.32 6.42
CA LEU A 492 9.66 1.82 7.16
C LEU A 492 9.46 1.06 8.49
N LYS A 493 9.64 -0.26 8.52
CA LYS A 493 9.59 -1.04 9.77
C LYS A 493 10.66 -0.63 10.80
N TYR A 494 11.87 -0.26 10.36
CA TYR A 494 12.92 0.28 11.24
C TYR A 494 12.66 1.73 11.67
N GLU A 495 12.16 2.58 10.76
CA GLU A 495 11.78 3.97 11.04
C GLU A 495 10.64 4.06 12.07
N MET A 496 9.66 3.15 11.97
CA MET A 496 8.56 2.99 12.93
C MET A 496 8.95 2.19 14.19
N HIS A 497 10.22 1.84 14.34
CA HIS A 497 10.77 1.10 15.48
C HIS A 497 10.03 -0.23 15.80
N LEU A 498 9.51 -0.90 14.76
CA LEU A 498 8.86 -2.20 14.90
C LEU A 498 9.88 -3.31 15.08
N ILE A 499 11.03 -3.21 14.41
CA ILE A 499 12.15 -4.15 14.56
C ILE A 499 13.07 -3.59 15.64
N GLU A 500 13.28 -4.34 16.72
CA GLU A 500 14.22 -3.96 17.78
C GLU A 500 15.66 -3.92 17.25
N LYS A 501 16.51 -3.08 17.88
CA LYS A 501 17.94 -3.05 17.56
C LYS A 501 18.64 -4.21 18.27
N ASN A 502 19.12 -5.19 17.49
CA ASN A 502 20.05 -6.24 17.94
C ASN A 502 21.34 -5.66 18.56
#